data_AF-A0A7N5KMD0-F1
#
_entry.id   AF-A0A7N5KMD0-F1
#
_cell.length_a   1.000
_cell.length_b   1.000
_cell.length_c   1.000
_cell.angle_alpha   90.00
_cell.angle_beta   90.00
_cell.angle_gamma   90.00
#
_symmetry.space_group_name_H-M   'P 1'
#
loop_
_entity.id
_entity.type
_entity.pdbx_description
1 polymer ?
#
loop_
_entity_poly.entity_id
_entity_poly.type
_entity_poly.pdbx_seq_one_letter_code
_entity_poly.pdbx_strand_id
1 'polypeptide(L)'
;LQQAVEDYDALGTICNSTEGGPIRRNPAGNVARPMVQRLPEPQDVALCLEVGLFDTPPFFSNSADSFRNTVEGYSNPSGKYDPAVRSLHNLAHLFLNGTGGQTHLSPNDPIFVLLHTFTDAVFDEWLRRHNPDNSTYPLENAPIGHNRQYNMVPFWPPVTNNEMFVTAPENLGYSYEVQWPSRALHVTEIITIAIVAALILVAVIFAGTSCVVYAKRQDELHQPLLTDRHLTYSDDYDSIPAPSQSDV
;
A
#
# COMPACT_ATOMS: atom_id res chain seq x y z
N LEU A 1 36.66 -5.73 -20.12
CA LEU A 1 35.68 -5.77 -19.01
C LEU A 1 35.31 -7.22 -18.71
N GLN A 2 34.69 -7.98 -19.63
CA GLN A 2 34.50 -9.44 -19.48
C GLN A 2 35.80 -10.18 -19.12
N GLN A 3 36.88 -9.88 -19.85
CA GLN A 3 38.21 -10.51 -19.67
C GLN A 3 38.83 -10.27 -18.28
N ALA A 4 38.44 -9.20 -17.58
CA ALA A 4 38.99 -8.90 -16.27
C ALA A 4 38.36 -9.76 -15.16
N VAL A 5 37.08 -10.17 -15.32
CA VAL A 5 36.42 -11.09 -14.37
C VAL A 5 37.05 -12.47 -14.43
N GLU A 6 37.36 -12.95 -15.65
CA GLU A 6 38.06 -14.23 -15.85
C GLU A 6 39.42 -14.23 -15.13
N ASP A 7 40.16 -13.12 -15.19
CA ASP A 7 41.44 -12.98 -14.47
C ASP A 7 41.25 -12.99 -12.94
N TYR A 8 40.22 -12.30 -12.42
CA TYR A 8 39.92 -12.28 -10.98
C TYR A 8 39.61 -13.70 -10.46
N ASP A 9 38.72 -14.41 -11.16
CA ASP A 9 38.26 -15.75 -10.77
C ASP A 9 39.37 -16.80 -10.93
N ALA A 10 40.19 -16.71 -11.98
CA ALA A 10 41.26 -17.67 -12.22
C ALA A 10 42.49 -17.46 -11.33
N LEU A 11 42.82 -16.19 -11.03
CA LEU A 11 44.04 -15.83 -10.29
C LEU A 11 43.79 -15.51 -8.81
N GLY A 12 42.54 -15.43 -8.37
CA GLY A 12 42.18 -15.01 -7.01
C GLY A 12 42.55 -13.55 -6.74
N THR A 13 42.56 -12.72 -7.78
CA THR A 13 42.84 -11.28 -7.67
C THR A 13 41.54 -10.48 -7.54
N ILE A 14 41.64 -9.19 -7.24
CA ILE A 14 40.50 -8.28 -7.14
C ILE A 14 40.59 -7.16 -8.16
N CYS A 15 39.47 -6.51 -8.44
CA CYS A 15 39.41 -5.32 -9.28
C CYS A 15 40.39 -4.24 -8.80
N ASN A 16 41.11 -3.63 -9.74
CA ASN A 16 42.07 -2.57 -9.49
C ASN A 16 41.58 -1.24 -10.09
N SER A 17 42.35 -0.18 -9.92
CA SER A 17 42.00 1.17 -10.40
C SER A 17 42.31 1.42 -11.89
N THR A 18 42.80 0.42 -12.62
CA THR A 18 43.10 0.57 -14.05
C THR A 18 41.80 0.53 -14.83
N GLU A 19 41.50 1.61 -15.54
CA GLU A 19 40.28 1.70 -16.34
C GLU A 19 40.25 0.67 -17.48
N GLY A 20 39.06 0.11 -17.71
CA GLY A 20 38.80 -0.82 -18.80
C GLY A 20 38.36 -0.12 -20.09
N GLY A 21 37.61 -0.86 -20.92
CA GLY A 21 36.98 -0.30 -22.13
C GLY A 21 35.82 0.66 -21.82
N PRO A 22 35.28 1.35 -22.84
CA PRO A 22 34.22 2.33 -22.66
C PRO A 22 32.89 1.67 -22.25
N ILE A 23 32.00 2.49 -21.67
CA ILE A 23 30.60 2.12 -21.39
C ILE A 23 29.91 1.65 -22.67
N ARG A 24 29.24 0.51 -22.60
CA ARG A 24 28.37 -0.03 -23.65
C ARG A 24 26.92 0.16 -23.22
N ARG A 25 26.08 0.71 -24.09
CA ARG A 25 24.66 0.90 -23.84
C ARG A 25 23.89 0.77 -25.15
N ASN A 26 22.83 -0.01 -25.16
CA ASN A 26 21.97 -0.18 -26.33
C ASN A 26 20.51 -0.39 -25.88
N PRO A 27 19.84 0.66 -25.36
CA PRO A 27 18.51 0.56 -24.77
C PRO A 27 17.52 -0.12 -25.72
N ALA A 28 16.70 -1.04 -25.19
CA ALA A 28 15.77 -1.88 -25.96
C ALA A 28 16.41 -2.80 -27.02
N GLY A 29 17.74 -2.85 -27.11
CA GLY A 29 18.46 -3.54 -28.19
C GLY A 29 18.59 -5.06 -28.06
N ASN A 30 18.07 -5.67 -26.98
CA ASN A 30 18.19 -7.12 -26.76
C ASN A 30 17.11 -7.89 -27.54
N VAL A 31 17.31 -8.03 -28.85
CA VAL A 31 16.39 -8.72 -29.76
C VAL A 31 16.24 -10.22 -29.45
N ALA A 32 17.23 -10.83 -28.78
CA ALA A 32 17.18 -12.23 -28.36
C ALA A 32 16.22 -12.44 -27.17
N ARG A 33 15.85 -11.37 -26.46
CA ARG A 33 14.99 -11.42 -25.29
C ARG A 33 13.95 -10.28 -25.30
N PRO A 34 12.86 -10.42 -26.08
CA PRO A 34 11.88 -9.34 -26.27
C PRO A 34 11.24 -8.79 -24.98
N MET A 35 11.12 -9.62 -23.95
CA MET A 35 10.57 -9.23 -22.63
C MET A 35 11.37 -8.11 -21.94
N VAL A 36 12.65 -7.89 -22.30
CA VAL A 36 13.47 -6.81 -21.72
C VAL A 36 13.64 -5.60 -22.65
N GLN A 37 12.87 -5.53 -23.74
CA GLN A 37 12.94 -4.41 -24.68
C GLN A 37 12.03 -3.23 -24.32
N ARG A 38 11.28 -3.34 -23.22
CA ARG A 38 10.42 -2.28 -22.69
C ARG A 38 10.70 -2.10 -21.20
N LEU A 39 10.57 -0.87 -20.73
CA LEU A 39 10.64 -0.53 -19.31
C LEU A 39 9.37 -0.99 -18.58
N PRO A 40 9.40 -1.06 -17.24
CA PRO A 40 8.20 -1.28 -16.43
C PRO A 40 7.11 -0.24 -16.69
N GLU A 41 5.86 -0.64 -16.53
CA GLU A 41 4.71 0.27 -16.62
C GLU A 41 4.48 0.96 -15.26
N PRO A 42 3.86 2.16 -15.20
CA PRO A 42 3.55 2.81 -13.94
C PRO A 42 2.71 1.95 -12.96
N GLN A 43 1.81 1.13 -13.51
CA GLN A 43 0.99 0.21 -12.71
C GLN A 43 1.81 -0.88 -12.02
N ASP A 44 2.99 -1.23 -12.54
CA ASP A 44 3.87 -2.21 -11.89
C ASP A 44 4.36 -1.68 -10.54
N VAL A 45 4.65 -0.38 -10.44
CA VAL A 45 5.01 0.27 -9.18
C VAL A 45 3.83 0.29 -8.22
N ALA A 46 2.63 0.64 -8.71
CA ALA A 46 1.42 0.65 -7.88
C ALA A 46 1.14 -0.73 -7.26
N LEU A 47 1.21 -1.80 -8.07
CA LEU A 47 1.01 -3.18 -7.61
C LEU A 47 2.09 -3.64 -6.63
N CYS A 48 3.35 -3.33 -6.92
CA CYS A 48 4.47 -3.68 -6.04
C CYS A 48 4.32 -3.07 -4.65
N LEU A 49 3.85 -1.82 -4.58
CA LEU A 49 3.60 -1.12 -3.32
C LEU A 49 2.40 -1.67 -2.52
N GLU A 50 1.66 -2.67 -3.03
CA GLU A 50 0.61 -3.38 -2.30
C GLU A 50 1.13 -4.67 -1.63
N VAL A 51 2.34 -5.12 -1.95
CA VAL A 51 2.93 -6.30 -1.33
C VAL A 51 3.37 -5.96 0.08
N GLY A 52 2.60 -6.38 1.08
CA GLY A 52 2.75 -5.89 2.46
C GLY A 52 3.86 -6.53 3.28
N LEU A 53 4.41 -7.67 2.88
CA LEU A 53 5.54 -8.31 3.56
C LEU A 53 6.85 -7.85 2.93
N PHE A 54 7.80 -7.38 3.75
CA PHE A 54 9.11 -6.94 3.24
C PHE A 54 9.80 -8.08 2.47
N ASP A 55 9.94 -9.23 3.10
CA ASP A 55 10.47 -10.43 2.48
C ASP A 55 9.81 -11.69 3.05
N THR A 56 10.01 -12.81 2.37
CA THR A 56 9.45 -14.11 2.73
C THR A 56 10.50 -15.21 2.54
N PRO A 57 10.44 -16.30 3.31
CA PRO A 57 11.31 -17.46 3.08
C PRO A 57 11.22 -17.95 1.62
N PRO A 58 12.35 -18.34 1.00
CA PRO A 58 13.67 -18.56 1.60
C PRO A 58 14.58 -17.31 1.59
N PHE A 59 14.02 -16.11 1.53
CA PHE A 59 14.74 -14.82 1.51
C PHE A 59 15.73 -14.71 0.35
N PHE A 60 15.30 -15.17 -0.83
CA PHE A 60 16.14 -15.28 -2.01
C PHE A 60 15.40 -14.81 -3.28
N SER A 61 16.04 -14.96 -4.44
CA SER A 61 15.49 -14.53 -5.73
C SER A 61 14.25 -15.33 -6.17
N ASN A 62 13.86 -16.36 -5.42
CA ASN A 62 12.67 -17.19 -5.65
C ASN A 62 11.58 -17.02 -4.57
N SER A 63 11.69 -16.01 -3.71
CA SER A 63 10.67 -15.66 -2.72
C SER A 63 9.39 -15.16 -3.39
N ALA A 64 8.24 -15.69 -2.97
CA ALA A 64 6.92 -15.24 -3.40
C ALA A 64 6.27 -14.37 -2.32
N ASP A 65 5.39 -13.46 -2.71
CA ASP A 65 4.70 -12.53 -1.79
C ASP A 65 5.69 -11.67 -0.96
N SER A 66 6.84 -11.36 -1.55
CA SER A 66 7.94 -10.59 -0.98
C SER A 66 8.08 -9.26 -1.71
N PHE A 67 7.92 -8.14 -1.01
CA PHE A 67 8.12 -6.80 -1.59
C PHE A 67 9.54 -6.65 -2.13
N ARG A 68 10.55 -7.04 -1.34
CA ARG A 68 11.97 -7.01 -1.71
C ARG A 68 12.20 -7.75 -3.03
N ASN A 69 11.70 -8.98 -3.16
CA ASN A 69 11.87 -9.77 -4.38
C ASN A 69 11.07 -9.22 -5.59
N THR A 70 9.97 -8.53 -5.30
CA THR A 70 9.10 -7.89 -6.29
C THR A 70 9.74 -6.64 -6.86
N VAL A 71 10.14 -5.70 -6.00
CA VAL A 71 10.79 -4.44 -6.42
C VAL A 71 12.14 -4.69 -7.06
N GLU A 72 12.92 -5.65 -6.55
CA GLU A 72 14.17 -6.12 -7.15
C GLU A 72 13.95 -6.68 -8.57
N GLY A 73 12.79 -7.31 -8.79
CA GLY A 73 12.30 -7.65 -10.11
C GLY A 73 12.49 -9.12 -10.50
N TYR A 74 12.51 -10.03 -9.53
CA TYR A 74 12.46 -11.48 -9.78
C TYR A 74 11.04 -12.05 -9.73
N SER A 75 10.14 -11.39 -9.02
CA SER A 75 8.70 -11.67 -9.06
C SER A 75 8.00 -10.74 -10.06
N ASN A 76 6.79 -11.12 -10.47
CA ASN A 76 5.91 -10.19 -11.15
C ASN A 76 5.48 -9.05 -10.19
N PRO A 77 4.94 -7.93 -10.71
CA PRO A 77 4.58 -6.78 -9.87
C PRO A 77 3.54 -7.05 -8.78
N SER A 78 2.81 -8.18 -8.84
CA SER A 78 1.82 -8.55 -7.83
C SER A 78 2.38 -9.44 -6.71
N GLY A 79 3.70 -9.65 -6.65
CA GLY A 79 4.33 -10.49 -5.63
C GLY A 79 4.57 -11.95 -6.03
N LYS A 80 3.97 -12.42 -7.12
CA LYS A 80 4.06 -13.83 -7.51
C LYS A 80 5.39 -14.11 -8.22
N TYR A 81 6.15 -15.05 -7.68
CA TYR A 81 7.40 -15.50 -8.29
C TYR A 81 7.16 -16.26 -9.60
N ASP A 82 7.97 -15.94 -10.61
CA ASP A 82 8.07 -16.68 -11.87
C ASP A 82 9.52 -16.60 -12.37
N PRO A 83 10.22 -17.74 -12.56
CA PRO A 83 11.63 -17.72 -12.99
C PRO A 83 11.86 -17.04 -14.35
N ALA A 84 10.85 -16.97 -15.22
CA ALA A 84 10.95 -16.33 -16.53
C ALA A 84 10.81 -14.79 -16.47
N VAL A 85 10.18 -14.27 -15.42
CA VAL A 85 9.85 -12.84 -15.30
C VAL A 85 11.06 -12.03 -14.87
N ARG A 86 11.26 -10.88 -15.51
CA ARG A 86 12.07 -9.79 -14.96
C ARG A 86 11.23 -8.53 -15.01
N SER A 87 11.04 -7.88 -13.88
CA SER A 87 10.22 -6.69 -13.72
C SER A 87 11.03 -5.56 -13.07
N LEU A 88 10.43 -4.39 -12.92
CA LEU A 88 10.94 -3.28 -12.09
C LEU A 88 12.47 -3.05 -12.21
N HIS A 89 13.22 -3.15 -11.10
CA HIS A 89 14.66 -2.89 -11.05
C HIS A 89 15.47 -3.76 -12.04
N ASN A 90 15.29 -5.09 -12.00
CA ASN A 90 15.99 -6.00 -12.91
C ASN A 90 15.66 -5.73 -14.38
N LEU A 91 14.39 -5.42 -14.68
CA LEU A 91 13.98 -5.06 -16.04
C LEU A 91 14.66 -3.77 -16.52
N ALA A 92 14.72 -2.74 -15.67
CA ALA A 92 15.40 -1.49 -16.00
C ALA A 92 16.90 -1.69 -16.28
N HIS A 93 17.59 -2.53 -15.51
CA HIS A 93 18.98 -2.91 -15.80
C HIS A 93 19.12 -3.63 -17.15
N LEU A 94 18.29 -4.65 -17.38
CA LEU A 94 18.36 -5.48 -18.60
C LEU A 94 17.96 -4.71 -19.86
N PHE A 95 17.07 -3.73 -19.73
CA PHE A 95 16.65 -2.83 -20.80
C PHE A 95 17.82 -2.07 -21.41
N LEU A 96 18.84 -1.72 -20.62
CA LEU A 96 20.02 -1.00 -21.10
C LEU A 96 20.91 -1.81 -22.03
N ASN A 97 20.81 -3.15 -22.00
CA ASN A 97 21.51 -4.10 -22.86
C ASN A 97 22.99 -3.73 -23.10
N GLY A 98 23.75 -3.68 -22.01
CA GLY A 98 25.14 -3.22 -22.02
C GLY A 98 25.78 -3.29 -20.65
N THR A 99 26.70 -2.37 -20.37
CA THR A 99 27.40 -2.20 -19.09
C THR A 99 26.42 -2.13 -17.92
N GLY A 100 25.36 -1.31 -18.04
CA GLY A 100 24.32 -1.16 -17.03
C GLY A 100 23.49 -2.41 -16.73
N GLY A 101 23.54 -3.45 -17.58
CA GLY A 101 22.79 -4.69 -17.42
C GLY A 101 23.60 -5.86 -16.83
N GLN A 102 24.84 -5.62 -16.41
CA GLN A 102 25.74 -6.63 -15.84
C GLN A 102 26.04 -6.29 -14.38
N THR A 103 25.70 -7.17 -13.44
CA THR A 103 25.80 -6.88 -11.99
C THR A 103 27.19 -6.41 -11.54
N HIS A 104 28.27 -6.97 -12.11
CA HIS A 104 29.64 -6.62 -11.76
C HIS A 104 30.15 -5.33 -12.41
N LEU A 105 29.39 -4.74 -13.35
CA LEU A 105 29.78 -3.52 -14.09
C LEU A 105 28.74 -2.41 -14.03
N SER A 106 27.51 -2.69 -13.60
CA SER A 106 26.39 -1.77 -13.76
C SER A 106 26.63 -0.37 -13.21
N PRO A 107 27.36 -0.16 -12.08
CA PRO A 107 27.66 1.18 -11.59
C PRO A 107 28.63 2.00 -12.47
N ASN A 108 29.33 1.38 -13.44
CA ASN A 108 30.13 2.12 -14.42
C ASN A 108 29.24 2.95 -15.36
N ASP A 109 27.98 2.56 -15.54
CA ASP A 109 26.99 3.34 -16.27
C ASP A 109 26.30 4.30 -15.29
N PRO A 110 26.39 5.64 -15.46
CA PRO A 110 25.81 6.60 -14.50
C PRO A 110 24.28 6.54 -14.41
N ILE A 111 23.59 5.87 -15.34
CA ILE A 111 22.15 5.59 -15.18
C ILE A 111 21.88 4.78 -13.91
N PHE A 112 22.85 3.98 -13.44
CA PHE A 112 22.78 3.22 -12.20
C PHE A 112 22.34 4.08 -11.01
N VAL A 113 22.90 5.29 -10.86
CA VAL A 113 22.56 6.19 -9.76
C VAL A 113 21.08 6.58 -9.83
N LEU A 114 20.61 7.02 -11.00
CA LEU A 114 19.23 7.45 -11.20
C LEU A 114 18.25 6.28 -11.00
N LEU A 115 18.60 5.11 -11.54
CA LEU A 115 17.82 3.87 -11.40
C LEU A 115 17.67 3.51 -9.92
N HIS A 116 18.77 3.46 -9.17
CA HIS A 116 18.72 3.10 -7.75
C HIS A 116 18.11 4.17 -6.86
N THR A 117 18.23 5.47 -7.19
CA THR A 117 17.48 6.50 -6.46
C THR A 117 15.96 6.35 -6.63
N PHE A 118 15.49 5.90 -7.79
CA PHE A 118 14.07 5.62 -7.99
C PHE A 118 13.65 4.33 -7.27
N THR A 119 14.48 3.29 -7.29
CA THR A 119 14.24 2.07 -6.50
C THR A 119 14.18 2.37 -5.00
N ASP A 120 15.08 3.21 -4.48
CA ASP A 120 15.07 3.65 -3.09
C ASP A 120 13.82 4.48 -2.75
N ALA A 121 13.36 5.36 -3.64
CA ALA A 121 12.11 6.07 -3.46
C ALA A 121 10.90 5.12 -3.31
N VAL A 122 10.85 4.04 -4.10
CA VAL A 122 9.80 3.01 -3.97
C VAL A 122 9.92 2.29 -2.62
N PHE A 123 11.14 2.02 -2.16
CA PHE A 123 11.38 1.41 -0.85
C PHE A 123 10.97 2.34 0.31
N ASP A 124 11.35 3.62 0.28
CA ASP A 124 10.96 4.61 1.29
C ASP A 124 9.44 4.79 1.36
N GLU A 125 8.76 4.84 0.20
CA GLU A 125 7.30 4.85 0.17
C GLU A 125 6.69 3.59 0.77
N TRP A 126 7.29 2.42 0.52
CA TRP A 126 6.82 1.16 1.09
C TRP A 126 6.97 1.15 2.61
N LEU A 127 8.11 1.63 3.14
CA LEU A 127 8.34 1.80 4.59
C LEU A 127 7.28 2.71 5.20
N ARG A 128 7.01 3.85 4.57
CA ARG A 128 6.01 4.83 5.02
C ARG A 128 4.58 4.27 5.01
N ARG A 129 4.22 3.48 3.99
CA ARG A 129 2.87 2.88 3.88
C ARG A 129 2.62 1.77 4.89
N HIS A 130 3.59 0.90 5.09
CA HIS A 130 3.39 -0.33 5.86
C HIS A 130 3.84 -0.22 7.31
N ASN A 131 4.74 0.72 7.63
CA ASN A 131 5.35 0.85 8.95
C ASN A 131 5.74 -0.55 9.51
N PRO A 132 6.53 -1.32 8.76
CA PRO A 132 6.74 -2.73 9.03
C PRO A 132 7.42 -2.94 10.38
N ASP A 133 7.05 -4.02 11.06
CA ASP A 133 7.85 -4.49 12.19
C ASP A 133 9.20 -5.02 11.68
N ASN A 134 10.28 -4.74 12.40
CA ASN A 134 11.62 -5.21 12.11
C ASN A 134 11.69 -6.75 12.04
N SER A 135 10.73 -7.47 12.64
CA SER A 135 10.62 -8.93 12.55
C SER A 135 10.38 -9.46 11.12
N THR A 136 9.91 -8.62 10.19
CA THR A 136 9.73 -8.97 8.78
C THR A 136 11.04 -9.10 8.00
N TYR A 137 12.13 -8.51 8.51
CA TYR A 137 13.48 -8.71 7.99
C TYR A 137 14.16 -9.85 8.79
N PRO A 138 14.53 -10.98 8.16
CA PRO A 138 15.14 -12.13 8.85
C PRO A 138 16.41 -11.78 9.63
N LEU A 139 16.46 -12.20 10.89
CA LEU A 139 17.66 -12.14 11.74
C LEU A 139 18.72 -13.18 11.35
N GLU A 140 18.27 -14.32 10.84
CA GLU A 140 19.08 -15.49 10.53
C GLU A 140 18.47 -16.26 9.34
N ASN A 141 19.23 -17.21 8.80
CA ASN A 141 18.85 -18.07 7.68
C ASN A 141 18.60 -17.35 6.33
N ALA A 142 18.88 -16.05 6.24
CA ALA A 142 19.02 -15.38 4.96
C ALA A 142 20.33 -15.81 4.28
N PRO A 143 20.46 -15.62 2.96
CA PRO A 143 21.75 -15.75 2.27
C PRO A 143 22.85 -14.94 2.98
N ILE A 144 24.10 -15.41 2.90
CA ILE A 144 25.23 -14.72 3.54
C ILE A 144 25.27 -13.24 3.12
N GLY A 145 25.41 -12.34 4.10
CA GLY A 145 25.35 -10.89 3.87
C GLY A 145 23.96 -10.26 4.04
N HIS A 146 22.88 -11.05 4.02
CA HIS A 146 21.50 -10.56 4.01
C HIS A 146 20.78 -10.71 5.35
N ASN A 147 21.43 -11.15 6.43
CA ASN A 147 20.79 -11.10 7.75
C ASN A 147 20.60 -9.64 8.20
N ARG A 148 19.52 -9.34 8.91
CA ARG A 148 19.18 -7.97 9.37
C ARG A 148 20.31 -7.27 10.13
N GLN A 149 21.10 -8.00 10.91
CA GLN A 149 22.22 -7.46 11.70
C GLN A 149 23.58 -7.58 11.01
N TYR A 150 23.61 -8.03 9.75
CA TYR A 150 24.84 -8.13 8.98
C TYR A 150 25.33 -6.72 8.61
N ASN A 151 26.65 -6.47 8.77
CA ASN A 151 27.27 -5.25 8.27
C ASN A 151 27.34 -5.31 6.74
N MET A 152 26.66 -4.39 6.06
CA MET A 152 26.61 -4.35 4.60
C MET A 152 28.03 -4.24 4.03
N VAL A 153 28.44 -5.27 3.30
CA VAL A 153 29.78 -5.37 2.72
C VAL A 153 29.86 -4.50 1.47
N PRO A 154 30.94 -3.73 1.24
CA PRO A 154 32.15 -3.56 2.05
C PRO A 154 32.21 -2.18 2.75
N PHE A 155 31.08 -1.64 3.23
CA PHE A 155 31.04 -0.27 3.74
C PHE A 155 31.87 -0.08 5.02
N TRP A 156 32.43 1.12 5.17
CA TRP A 156 33.22 1.53 6.34
C TRP A 156 32.87 2.98 6.74
N PRO A 157 32.61 3.28 8.03
CA PRO A 157 32.57 2.35 9.16
C PRO A 157 31.45 1.29 9.00
N PRO A 158 31.50 0.18 9.77
CA PRO A 158 30.48 -0.86 9.67
C PRO A 158 29.09 -0.30 9.90
N VAL A 159 28.17 -0.63 8.99
CA VAL A 159 26.76 -0.23 9.03
C VAL A 159 25.90 -1.45 8.70
N THR A 160 24.89 -1.70 9.52
CA THR A 160 24.02 -2.87 9.38
C THR A 160 22.86 -2.63 8.41
N ASN A 161 22.28 -3.70 7.87
CA ASN A 161 21.04 -3.62 7.10
C ASN A 161 19.91 -2.92 7.90
N ASN A 162 19.84 -3.18 9.22
CA ASN A 162 18.83 -2.60 10.10
C ASN A 162 18.89 -1.07 10.21
N GLU A 163 20.08 -0.48 10.11
CA GLU A 163 20.26 0.98 10.20
C GLU A 163 19.66 1.71 9.00
N MET A 164 19.55 1.04 7.84
CA MET A 164 18.93 1.58 6.64
C MET A 164 17.44 1.23 6.53
N PHE A 165 16.90 0.40 7.43
CA PHE A 165 15.51 -0.04 7.41
C PHE A 165 14.61 0.96 8.15
N VAL A 166 14.65 2.22 7.73
CA VAL A 166 14.01 3.37 8.38
C VAL A 166 13.53 4.36 7.31
N THR A 167 12.49 5.14 7.60
CA THR A 167 12.04 6.18 6.67
C THR A 167 13.11 7.26 6.51
N ALA A 168 13.43 7.61 5.26
CA ALA A 168 14.53 8.51 4.94
C ALA A 168 14.34 9.94 5.48
N PRO A 169 13.14 10.57 5.42
CA PRO A 169 12.98 11.96 5.84
C PRO A 169 13.31 12.19 7.31
N GLU A 170 12.87 11.29 8.19
CA GLU A 170 13.05 11.44 9.63
C GLU A 170 14.40 10.92 10.14
N ASN A 171 15.03 9.97 9.44
CA ASN A 171 16.18 9.23 9.97
C ASN A 171 17.47 9.41 9.17
N LEU A 172 17.39 9.71 7.87
CA LEU A 172 18.54 9.77 6.96
C LEU A 172 18.75 11.16 6.33
N GLY A 173 17.82 12.09 6.54
CA GLY A 173 17.98 13.51 6.17
C GLY A 173 17.72 13.82 4.70
N TYR A 174 17.01 12.95 3.98
CA TYR A 174 16.59 13.19 2.60
C TYR A 174 15.15 12.72 2.35
N SER A 175 14.52 13.26 1.31
CA SER A 175 13.15 12.90 0.90
C SER A 175 13.00 12.97 -0.62
N TYR A 176 12.05 12.24 -1.17
CA TYR A 176 11.76 12.24 -2.59
C TYR A 176 10.58 13.15 -2.95
N GLU A 177 10.79 14.05 -3.90
CA GLU A 177 9.70 14.76 -4.56
C GLU A 177 9.13 13.88 -5.69
N VAL A 178 8.19 13.02 -5.33
CA VAL A 178 7.57 12.05 -6.27
C VAL A 178 6.10 11.84 -5.93
N GLN A 179 5.29 11.61 -6.97
CA GLN A 179 3.89 11.22 -6.82
C GLN A 179 3.71 9.78 -7.31
N TRP A 180 3.04 8.98 -6.48
CA TRP A 180 2.84 7.56 -6.78
C TRP A 180 1.56 7.33 -7.59
N PRO A 181 1.59 6.44 -8.60
CA PRO A 181 0.38 6.08 -9.32
C PRO A 181 -0.63 5.43 -8.37
N SER A 182 -1.88 5.89 -8.43
CA SER A 182 -2.98 5.24 -7.74
C SER A 182 -3.28 3.89 -8.37
N ARG A 183 -3.70 2.91 -7.56
CA ARG A 183 -4.24 1.64 -8.06
C ARG A 183 -5.43 1.92 -8.97
N ALA A 184 -5.39 1.41 -10.20
CA ALA A 184 -6.58 1.34 -11.05
C ALA A 184 -7.49 0.23 -10.49
N LEU A 185 -8.63 0.61 -9.93
CA LEU A 185 -9.62 -0.37 -9.45
C LEU A 185 -10.15 -1.19 -10.62
N HIS A 186 -10.25 -2.50 -10.45
CA HIS A 186 -10.88 -3.35 -11.45
C HIS A 186 -12.38 -3.05 -11.53
N VAL A 187 -12.99 -3.25 -12.71
CA VAL A 187 -14.44 -3.02 -12.91
C VAL A 187 -15.27 -3.82 -11.90
N THR A 188 -14.83 -5.02 -11.51
CA THR A 188 -15.48 -5.84 -10.48
C THR A 188 -15.42 -5.19 -9.10
N GLU A 189 -14.31 -4.54 -8.74
CA GLU A 189 -14.15 -3.80 -7.49
C GLU A 189 -15.06 -2.57 -7.49
N ILE A 190 -15.14 -1.86 -8.61
CA ILE A 190 -16.04 -0.72 -8.77
C ILE A 190 -17.50 -1.16 -8.60
N ILE A 191 -17.91 -2.26 -9.25
CA ILE A 191 -19.26 -2.82 -9.14
C ILE A 191 -19.55 -3.25 -7.70
N THR A 192 -18.62 -3.94 -7.04
CA THR A 192 -18.82 -4.38 -5.64
C THR A 192 -18.90 -3.21 -4.68
N ILE A 193 -18.04 -2.20 -4.81
CA ILE A 193 -18.13 -0.95 -4.03
C ILE A 193 -19.49 -0.27 -4.24
N ALA A 194 -19.96 -0.18 -5.49
CA ALA A 194 -21.25 0.42 -5.81
C ALA A 194 -22.42 -0.35 -5.19
N ILE A 195 -22.41 -1.70 -5.25
CA ILE A 195 -23.44 -2.55 -4.63
C ILE A 195 -23.43 -2.38 -3.12
N VAL A 196 -22.26 -2.45 -2.47
CA VAL A 196 -22.13 -2.30 -1.03
C VAL A 196 -22.60 -0.91 -0.58
N ALA A 197 -22.21 0.15 -1.28
CA ALA A 197 -22.64 1.51 -0.99
C ALA A 197 -24.17 1.67 -1.12
N ALA A 198 -24.77 1.07 -2.15
CA ALA A 198 -26.22 1.09 -2.34
C ALA A 198 -26.94 0.33 -1.21
N LEU A 199 -26.43 -0.82 -0.79
CA LEU A 199 -27.00 -1.60 0.32
C LEU A 199 -26.91 -0.84 1.65
N ILE A 200 -25.80 -0.15 1.92
CA ILE A 200 -25.65 0.70 3.11
C ILE A 200 -26.65 1.86 3.07
N LEU A 201 -26.81 2.53 1.92
CA LEU A 201 -27.78 3.61 1.77
C LEU A 201 -29.21 3.14 2.07
N VAL A 202 -29.60 1.97 1.55
CA VAL A 202 -30.91 1.36 1.82
C VAL A 202 -31.08 1.07 3.31
N ALA A 203 -30.05 0.52 3.97
CA ALA A 203 -30.09 0.24 5.40
C ALA A 203 -30.25 1.51 6.24
N VAL A 204 -29.55 2.59 5.89
CA VAL A 204 -29.66 3.90 6.57
C VAL A 204 -31.05 4.49 6.41
N ILE A 205 -31.63 4.42 5.21
CA ILE A 205 -33.00 4.89 4.96
C ILE A 205 -33.99 4.07 5.81
N PHE A 206 -33.86 2.75 5.83
CA PHE A 206 -34.75 1.87 6.60
C PHE A 206 -34.65 2.11 8.11
N ALA A 207 -33.44 2.32 8.63
CA ALA A 207 -33.23 2.70 10.02
C ALA A 207 -33.86 4.05 10.33
N GLY A 208 -33.65 5.06 9.46
CA GLY A 208 -34.24 6.38 9.61
C GLY A 208 -35.77 6.38 9.59
N THR A 209 -36.39 5.65 8.66
CA THR A 209 -37.85 5.51 8.61
C THR A 209 -38.38 4.77 9.83
N SER A 210 -37.70 3.72 10.28
CA SER A 210 -38.06 2.99 11.50
C SER A 210 -37.98 3.88 12.74
N CYS A 211 -36.94 4.71 12.87
CA CYS A 211 -36.81 5.68 13.96
C CYS A 211 -37.93 6.74 13.92
N VAL A 212 -38.29 7.26 12.74
CA VAL A 212 -39.38 8.23 12.60
C VAL A 212 -40.73 7.62 12.95
N VAL A 213 -41.01 6.39 12.50
CA VAL A 213 -42.24 5.66 12.85
C VAL A 213 -42.30 5.37 14.34
N TYR A 214 -41.18 4.96 14.94
CA TYR A 214 -41.09 4.71 16.38
C TYR A 214 -41.33 6.00 17.18
N ALA A 215 -40.72 7.13 16.79
CA ALA A 215 -40.92 8.42 17.43
C ALA A 215 -42.38 8.91 17.30
N LYS A 216 -42.99 8.80 16.12
CA LYS A 216 -44.42 9.14 15.92
C LYS A 216 -45.35 8.27 16.75
N ARG A 217 -45.11 6.95 16.82
CA ARG A 217 -45.90 6.06 17.68
C ARG A 217 -45.77 6.42 19.14
N GLN A 218 -44.59 6.85 19.58
CA GLN A 218 -44.37 7.26 20.95
C GLN A 218 -45.12 8.57 21.26
N ASP A 219 -45.18 9.51 20.32
CA ASP A 219 -45.95 10.75 20.42
C ASP A 219 -47.47 10.48 20.47
N GLU A 220 -47.98 9.58 19.62
CA GLU A 220 -49.39 9.13 19.64
C GLU A 220 -49.76 8.41 20.95
N LEU A 221 -48.83 7.65 21.56
CA LEU A 221 -49.07 6.97 22.84
C LEU A 221 -49.13 7.94 24.04
N HIS A 222 -48.57 9.15 23.92
CA HIS A 222 -48.57 10.18 24.98
C HIS A 222 -49.75 11.17 24.86
N GLN A 223 -50.64 11.01 23.88
CA GLN A 223 -51.83 11.83 23.74
C GLN A 223 -52.92 11.35 24.73
N PRO A 224 -53.29 12.12 25.77
CA PRO A 224 -54.26 11.65 26.77
C PRO A 224 -55.65 11.56 26.13
N LEU A 225 -56.30 10.41 26.28
CA LEU A 225 -57.70 10.16 25.92
C LEU A 225 -58.64 11.07 26.73
N LEU A 226 -58.84 12.30 26.28
CA LEU A 226 -59.87 13.22 26.78
C LEU A 226 -60.81 13.61 25.65
N THR A 227 -61.63 12.65 25.21
CA THR A 227 -62.82 12.99 24.44
C THR A 227 -63.94 12.03 24.80
N ASP A 228 -64.60 12.27 25.93
CA ASP A 228 -65.98 11.83 26.11
C ASP A 228 -66.84 13.03 26.55
N ARG A 229 -67.86 13.29 25.74
CA ARG A 229 -68.81 14.40 25.89
C ARG A 229 -69.71 14.11 27.09
N HIS A 230 -69.59 14.88 28.17
CA HIS A 230 -70.62 14.89 29.20
C HIS A 230 -71.88 15.58 28.66
N LEU A 231 -72.94 14.77 28.45
CA LEU A 231 -74.32 15.22 28.34
C LEU A 231 -74.76 15.79 29.69
N THR A 232 -75.07 17.08 29.73
CA THR A 232 -75.64 17.75 30.90
C THR A 232 -77.09 17.31 31.07
N TYR A 233 -77.40 16.63 32.18
CA TYR A 233 -78.75 16.24 32.58
C TYR A 233 -79.44 17.45 33.23
N SER A 234 -80.64 17.81 32.77
CA SER A 234 -81.46 18.87 33.37
C SER A 234 -82.33 18.29 34.48
N ASP A 235 -82.20 18.79 35.71
CA ASP A 235 -83.16 18.60 36.78
C ASP A 235 -83.77 19.97 37.12
N ASP A 236 -85.00 20.21 36.65
CA ASP A 236 -85.85 21.32 37.10
C ASP A 236 -87.26 20.75 37.37
N TYR A 237 -87.50 20.35 38.62
CA TYR A 237 -88.82 20.19 39.23
C TYR A 237 -88.74 20.63 40.69
N ASP A 238 -89.27 21.81 40.99
CA ASP A 238 -90.48 22.00 41.79
C ASP A 238 -90.53 23.42 42.40
N SER A 239 -91.60 24.10 42.03
CA SER A 239 -92.07 25.35 42.64
C SER A 239 -92.89 25.02 43.89
N ILE A 240 -92.86 25.87 44.94
CA ILE A 240 -94.00 26.47 45.70
C ILE A 240 -93.43 27.39 46.84
N PRO A 241 -94.08 28.53 47.21
CA PRO A 241 -93.43 29.70 47.81
C PRO A 241 -93.85 30.12 49.24
N ALA A 242 -93.12 31.12 49.78
CA ALA A 242 -93.44 32.14 50.84
C ALA A 242 -93.37 31.70 52.33
N PRO A 243 -93.17 32.61 53.33
CA PRO A 243 -93.33 34.07 53.29
C PRO A 243 -92.22 34.97 53.91
N SER A 244 -92.49 36.26 53.77
CA SER A 244 -91.83 37.52 54.17
C SER A 244 -91.50 37.75 55.65
N GLN A 245 -90.46 38.57 55.91
CA GLN A 245 -90.38 39.74 56.83
C GLN A 245 -88.91 40.23 56.83
N SER A 246 -88.55 41.39 56.25
CA SER A 246 -88.62 42.78 56.74
C SER A 246 -87.59 43.16 57.83
N ASP A 247 -86.84 44.23 57.51
CA ASP A 247 -86.07 45.16 58.37
C ASP A 247 -84.72 44.62 58.93
N VAL A 248 -83.56 45.25 58.76
CA VAL A 248 -83.14 46.67 58.63
C VAL A 248 -81.93 46.77 57.70
#